data_AF-A0A933N011-F1
#
_entry.id   AF-A0A933N011-F1
#
_cell.length_a   1.000
_cell.length_b   1.000
_cell.length_c   1.000
_cell.angle_alpha   90.00
_cell.angle_beta   90.00
_cell.angle_gamma   90.00
#
_symmetry.space_group_name_H-M   'P 1'
#
loop_
_entity.id
_entity.type
_entity.pdbx_description
1 polymer ?
#
loop_
_entity_poly.entity_id
_entity_poly.type
_entity_poly.pdbx_seq_one_letter_code
_entity_poly.pdbx_strand_id
1 'polypeptide(L)'
;MANSTSDAEARLQRKASEVVRDHGPAIRQLLADLNKSRLKGLGRLGSAEIGRMAIRWELQWKADPVTYRMHIAVTLADDGQKAFVDRVLVQREASAPYDFQGHTPTTMMKQIATLNVKEIKSKLEELWPR
;
A
#
# COMPACT_ATOMS: atom_id res chain seq x y z
N MET A 1 8.10 27.38 -22.89
CA MET A 1 7.01 26.69 -22.16
C MET A 1 7.56 25.53 -21.32
N ALA A 2 8.50 25.80 -20.38
CA ALA A 2 9.15 24.78 -19.56
C ALA A 2 8.79 24.84 -18.06
N ASN A 3 8.00 25.83 -17.64
CA ASN A 3 7.67 26.08 -16.22
C ASN A 3 6.51 25.23 -15.68
N SER A 4 5.56 24.79 -16.53
CA SER A 4 4.33 24.14 -16.04
C SER A 4 4.59 22.74 -15.48
N THR A 5 5.52 22.00 -16.06
CA THR A 5 5.86 20.64 -15.63
C THR A 5 6.66 20.65 -14.31
N SER A 6 7.60 21.58 -14.15
CA SER A 6 8.38 21.71 -12.90
C SER A 6 7.52 22.13 -11.71
N ASP A 7 6.53 23.01 -11.95
CA ASP A 7 5.63 23.48 -10.89
C ASP A 7 4.68 22.38 -10.43
N ALA A 8 4.15 21.59 -11.37
CA ALA A 8 3.30 20.43 -11.06
C ALA A 8 4.10 19.34 -10.30
N GLU A 9 5.33 19.06 -10.73
CA GLU A 9 6.21 18.11 -10.04
C GLU A 9 6.51 18.58 -8.60
N ALA A 10 6.80 19.86 -8.40
CA ALA A 10 7.03 20.41 -7.06
C ALA A 10 5.80 20.32 -6.17
N ARG A 11 4.58 20.54 -6.70
CA ARG A 11 3.32 20.38 -5.95
C ARG A 11 3.08 18.93 -5.55
N LEU A 12 3.24 17.99 -6.48
CA LEU A 12 3.10 16.56 -6.22
C LEU A 12 4.10 16.08 -5.17
N GLN A 13 5.36 16.50 -5.26
CA GLN A 13 6.39 16.12 -4.28
C GLN A 13 6.08 16.67 -2.89
N ARG A 14 5.64 17.93 -2.78
CA ARG A 14 5.22 18.51 -1.48
C ARG A 14 4.05 17.74 -0.89
N LYS A 15 3.04 17.41 -1.70
CA LYS A 15 1.89 16.62 -1.24
C LYS A 15 2.29 15.21 -0.85
N ALA A 16 3.24 14.60 -1.55
CA ALA A 16 3.77 13.29 -1.19
C ALA A 16 4.43 13.32 0.19
N SER A 17 5.33 14.29 0.42
CA SER A 17 5.99 14.48 1.71
C SER A 17 4.99 14.74 2.84
N GLU A 18 3.95 15.53 2.59
CA GLU A 18 2.85 15.77 3.53
C GLU A 18 2.16 14.45 3.91
N VAL A 19 1.75 13.66 2.92
CA VAL A 19 1.09 12.36 3.16
C VAL A 19 2.00 11.39 3.92
N VAL A 20 3.28 11.31 3.56
CA VAL A 20 4.26 10.45 4.25
C VAL A 20 4.42 10.88 5.71
N ARG A 21 4.49 12.18 5.98
CA ARG A 21 4.64 12.72 7.33
C ARG A 21 3.38 12.49 8.17
N ASP A 22 2.21 12.79 7.60
CA ASP A 22 0.97 12.89 8.37
C ASP A 22 0.28 11.53 8.51
N HIS A 23 0.35 10.67 7.48
CA HIS A 23 -0.32 9.36 7.46
C HIS A 23 0.64 8.17 7.47
N GLY A 24 1.89 8.36 7.07
CA GLY A 24 2.89 7.28 7.02
C GLY A 24 3.07 6.53 8.35
N PRO A 25 3.16 7.19 9.52
CA PRO A 25 3.26 6.50 10.80
C PRO A 25 2.06 5.58 11.09
N ALA A 26 0.83 6.06 10.84
CA ALA A 26 -0.38 5.28 11.07
C ALA A 26 -0.48 4.07 10.14
N ILE A 27 -0.12 4.22 8.85
CA ILE A 27 -0.11 3.13 7.89
C ILE A 27 0.96 2.08 8.27
N ARG A 28 2.16 2.52 8.69
CA ARG A 28 3.21 1.61 9.18
C ARG A 28 2.76 0.85 10.42
N GLN A 29 2.09 1.53 11.36
CA GLN A 29 1.56 0.91 12.57
C GLN A 29 0.49 -0.14 12.24
N LEU A 30 -0.46 0.18 11.35
CA LEU A 30 -1.46 -0.78 10.87
C LEU A 30 -0.81 -2.04 10.30
N LEU A 31 0.20 -1.90 9.43
CA LEU A 31 0.91 -3.05 8.88
C LEU A 31 1.71 -3.82 9.95
N ALA A 32 2.28 -3.13 10.93
CA ALA A 32 2.98 -3.76 12.05
C ALA A 32 2.03 -4.57 12.93
N ASP A 33 0.84 -4.05 13.23
CA ASP A 33 -0.18 -4.73 14.02
C ASP A 33 -0.73 -5.96 13.29
N LEU A 34 -0.92 -5.85 11.97
CA LEU A 34 -1.28 -7.00 11.12
C LEU A 34 -0.18 -8.06 11.11
N ASN A 35 1.08 -7.64 11.01
CA ASN A 35 2.21 -8.56 11.09
C ASN A 35 2.24 -9.31 12.43
N LYS A 36 2.08 -8.60 13.54
CA LYS A 36 2.10 -9.18 14.88
C LYS A 36 0.91 -10.12 15.10
N SER A 37 -0.31 -9.67 14.79
CA SER A 37 -1.56 -10.38 15.10
C SER A 37 -1.86 -11.53 14.15
N ARG A 38 -1.52 -11.41 12.86
CA ARG A 38 -1.90 -12.38 11.82
C ARG A 38 -0.73 -13.22 11.32
N LEU A 39 0.48 -12.66 11.31
CA LEU A 39 1.68 -13.33 10.79
C LEU A 39 2.68 -13.71 11.89
N LYS A 40 2.32 -13.54 13.18
CA LYS A 40 3.19 -13.83 14.34
C LYS A 40 4.56 -13.13 14.27
N GLY A 41 4.62 -11.97 13.62
CA GLY A 41 5.86 -11.19 13.44
C GLY A 41 6.81 -11.73 12.36
N LEU A 42 6.41 -12.73 11.58
CA LEU A 42 7.26 -13.34 10.54
C LEU A 42 7.30 -12.53 9.23
N GLY A 43 6.45 -11.52 9.10
CA GLY A 43 6.47 -10.60 7.96
C GLY A 43 7.53 -9.51 8.10
N ARG A 44 8.02 -9.03 6.95
CA ARG A 44 8.91 -7.89 6.81
C ARG A 44 8.11 -6.68 6.35
N LEU A 45 8.27 -5.57 7.07
CA LEU A 45 7.72 -4.27 6.67
C LEU A 45 8.68 -3.56 5.71
N GLY A 46 8.12 -2.90 4.71
CA GLY A 46 8.84 -2.06 3.78
C GLY A 46 8.04 -0.80 3.44
N SER A 47 8.73 0.20 2.90
CA SER A 47 8.11 1.34 2.26
C SER A 47 8.93 1.70 1.03
N ALA A 48 8.26 1.97 -0.08
CA ALA A 48 8.87 2.41 -1.32
C ALA A 48 8.05 3.59 -1.86
N GLU A 49 8.72 4.68 -2.23
CA GLU A 49 8.13 5.66 -3.14
C GLU A 49 8.13 5.05 -4.55
N ILE A 50 6.95 4.98 -5.19
CA ILE A 50 6.82 4.41 -6.54
C ILE A 50 6.59 5.56 -7.51
N GLY A 51 7.70 6.04 -8.04
CA GLY A 51 7.69 7.16 -8.98
C GLY A 51 7.12 8.44 -8.36
N ARG A 52 6.72 9.36 -9.23
CA ARG A 52 6.39 10.76 -8.87
C ARG A 52 4.99 10.96 -8.29
N MET A 53 4.13 9.93 -8.37
CA MET A 53 2.69 10.05 -8.13
C MET A 53 2.15 8.99 -7.16
N ALA A 54 2.99 8.14 -6.58
CA ALA A 54 2.52 7.11 -5.67
C ALA A 54 3.47 6.83 -4.51
N ILE A 55 2.90 6.69 -3.33
CA ILE A 55 3.59 6.25 -2.12
C ILE A 55 3.12 4.83 -1.81
N ARG A 56 4.04 3.90 -1.51
CA ARG A 56 3.70 2.51 -1.16
C ARG A 56 4.29 2.12 0.20
N TRP A 57 3.46 1.49 1.02
CA TRP A 57 3.88 0.71 2.17
C TRP A 57 3.57 -0.76 1.94
N GLU A 58 4.46 -1.64 2.41
CA GLU A 58 4.35 -3.07 2.15
C GLU A 58 4.59 -3.93 3.37
N LEU A 59 3.86 -5.05 3.43
CA LEU A 59 4.08 -6.17 4.34
C LEU A 59 4.30 -7.42 3.49
N GLN A 60 5.50 -7.99 3.55
CA GLN A 60 5.88 -9.19 2.81
C GLN A 60 6.11 -10.35 3.78
N TRP A 61 5.65 -11.56 3.45
CA TRP A 61 5.94 -12.76 4.22
C TRP A 61 6.13 -13.97 3.31
N LYS A 62 6.80 -15.00 3.83
CA LYS A 62 7.01 -16.27 3.12
C LYS A 62 6.09 -17.34 3.70
N ALA A 63 5.42 -18.08 2.85
CA ALA A 63 4.88 -19.40 3.15
C ALA A 63 5.35 -20.32 2.04
N ASP A 64 6.50 -20.96 2.27
CA ASP A 64 7.25 -21.76 1.29
C ASP A 64 6.32 -22.68 0.48
N PRO A 65 6.35 -22.67 -0.87
CA PRO A 65 7.29 -21.97 -1.77
C PRO A 65 6.90 -20.55 -2.18
N VAL A 66 5.85 -19.97 -1.59
CA VAL A 66 5.27 -18.70 -2.03
C VAL A 66 5.74 -17.54 -1.16
N THR A 67 6.14 -16.44 -1.81
CA THR A 67 6.27 -15.14 -1.13
C THR A 67 5.02 -14.33 -1.40
N TYR A 68 4.37 -13.89 -0.34
CA TYR A 68 3.20 -13.05 -0.37
C TYR A 68 3.56 -11.61 -0.03
N ARG A 69 2.88 -10.66 -0.66
CA ARG A 69 2.98 -9.24 -0.35
C ARG A 69 1.61 -8.61 -0.24
N MET A 70 1.50 -7.67 0.67
CA MET A 70 0.38 -6.77 0.78
C MET A 70 0.89 -5.35 0.68
N HIS A 71 0.23 -4.53 -0.12
CA HIS A 71 0.63 -3.17 -0.41
C HIS A 71 -0.52 -2.21 -0.10
N ILE A 72 -0.22 -1.13 0.60
CA ILE A 72 -1.07 0.05 0.71
C ILE A 72 -0.41 1.12 -0.14
N ALA A 73 -1.08 1.55 -1.19
CA ALA A 73 -0.58 2.58 -2.11
C ALA A 73 -1.49 3.80 -2.08
N VAL A 74 -0.89 4.99 -2.04
CA VAL A 74 -1.61 6.26 -2.15
C VAL A 74 -1.18 6.92 -3.44
N THR A 75 -2.11 7.13 -4.37
CA THR A 75 -1.88 7.86 -5.61
C THR A 75 -2.20 9.34 -5.44
N LEU A 76 -1.39 10.18 -6.07
CA LEU A 76 -1.53 11.63 -6.08
C LEU A 76 -1.87 12.10 -7.49
N ALA A 77 -2.66 13.15 -7.58
CA ALA A 77 -2.95 13.85 -8.82
C ALA A 77 -2.80 15.36 -8.61
N ASP A 78 -2.75 16.10 -9.71
CA ASP A 78 -2.65 17.56 -9.73
C ASP A 78 -3.65 18.10 -10.77
N ASP A 79 -4.42 19.11 -10.40
CA ASP A 79 -5.45 19.73 -11.26
C ASP A 79 -4.95 21.01 -11.97
N GLY A 80 -3.65 21.31 -11.86
CA GLY A 80 -3.03 22.55 -12.33
C GLY A 80 -2.95 23.65 -11.26
N GLN A 81 -3.75 23.57 -10.20
CA GLN A 81 -3.74 24.53 -9.09
C GLN A 81 -3.15 23.91 -7.81
N LYS A 82 -3.50 22.66 -7.52
CA LYS A 82 -3.05 21.94 -6.32
C LYS A 82 -2.84 20.46 -6.59
N ALA A 83 -1.94 19.87 -5.81
CA ALA A 83 -1.82 18.43 -5.71
C ALA A 83 -2.75 17.88 -4.62
N PHE A 84 -3.38 16.75 -4.90
CA PHE A 84 -4.33 16.08 -4.01
C PHE A 84 -4.15 14.57 -4.06
N VAL A 85 -4.78 13.89 -3.12
CA VAL A 85 -4.79 12.43 -3.07
C VAL A 85 -5.93 11.94 -3.94
N ASP A 86 -5.59 11.21 -4.99
CA ASP A 86 -6.54 10.65 -5.95
C ASP A 86 -7.16 9.38 -5.37
N ARG A 87 -6.34 8.40 -4.97
CA ARG A 87 -6.84 7.11 -4.46
C ARG A 87 -5.94 6.52 -3.39
N VAL A 88 -6.57 5.73 -2.53
CA VAL A 88 -5.90 4.79 -1.63
C VAL A 88 -6.25 3.37 -2.07
N LEU A 89 -5.23 2.58 -2.38
CA LEU A 89 -5.32 1.23 -2.90
C LEU A 89 -4.75 0.25 -1.88
N VAL A 90 -5.44 -0.87 -1.71
CA VAL A 90 -4.93 -2.01 -0.94
C VAL A 90 -4.86 -3.18 -1.89
N GLN A 91 -3.65 -3.65 -2.17
CA GLN A 91 -3.36 -4.72 -3.13
C GLN A 91 -2.62 -5.86 -2.46
N ARG A 92 -2.69 -7.02 -3.11
CA ARG A 92 -2.10 -8.27 -2.64
C ARG A 92 -1.46 -8.98 -3.82
N GLU A 93 -0.26 -9.47 -3.63
CA GLU A 93 0.54 -10.14 -4.66
C GLU A 93 1.13 -11.43 -4.11
N ALA A 94 1.34 -12.40 -5.00
CA ALA A 94 2.08 -13.63 -4.73
C ALA A 94 3.18 -13.77 -5.78
N SER A 95 4.36 -14.25 -5.37
CA SER A 95 5.57 -14.27 -6.19
C SER A 95 5.56 -15.25 -7.37
N ALA A 96 4.52 -16.05 -7.55
CA ALA A 96 4.48 -17.05 -8.63
C ALA A 96 3.07 -17.23 -9.21
N PRO A 97 2.93 -17.35 -10.53
CA PRO A 97 1.74 -17.92 -11.16
C PRO A 97 1.97 -19.43 -11.32
N TYR A 98 1.42 -20.27 -10.43
CA TYR A 98 1.36 -21.72 -10.68
C TYR A 98 0.03 -22.30 -10.25
N ASP A 99 -0.37 -23.34 -10.99
CA ASP A 99 -1.50 -24.23 -10.74
C ASP A 99 -1.42 -24.86 -9.34
N PHE A 100 -1.86 -24.12 -8.34
CA PHE A 100 -2.07 -24.65 -7.00
C PHE A 100 -3.44 -25.31 -6.94
N GLN A 101 -3.52 -26.60 -7.26
CA GLN A 101 -4.64 -27.50 -6.93
C GLN A 101 -6.06 -26.91 -7.11
N GLY A 102 -6.29 -26.12 -8.16
CA GLY A 102 -7.62 -25.56 -8.46
C GLY A 102 -8.06 -24.33 -7.64
N HIS A 103 -7.17 -23.70 -6.85
CA HIS A 103 -7.49 -22.47 -6.13
C HIS A 103 -6.68 -21.27 -6.62
N THR A 104 -7.36 -20.13 -6.84
CA THR A 104 -6.66 -18.89 -7.21
C THR A 104 -5.81 -18.37 -6.05
N PRO A 105 -4.61 -17.79 -6.31
CA PRO A 105 -3.71 -17.26 -5.27
C PRO A 105 -4.39 -16.29 -4.28
N THR A 106 -5.40 -15.55 -4.75
CA THR A 106 -6.19 -14.60 -3.97
C THR A 106 -7.07 -15.27 -2.90
N THR A 107 -7.58 -16.47 -3.17
CA THR A 107 -8.42 -17.26 -2.24
C THR A 107 -7.57 -17.81 -1.11
N MET A 108 -6.40 -18.35 -1.44
CA MET A 108 -5.47 -18.85 -0.42
C MET A 108 -4.81 -17.73 0.40
N MET A 109 -4.52 -16.56 -0.17
CA MET A 109 -4.09 -15.41 0.66
C MET A 109 -5.13 -15.02 1.72
N LYS A 110 -6.43 -15.14 1.43
CA LYS A 110 -7.49 -14.91 2.44
C LYS A 110 -7.41 -15.95 3.55
N GLN A 111 -7.14 -17.22 3.21
CA GLN A 111 -7.12 -18.33 4.16
C GLN A 111 -5.84 -18.38 5.00
N ILE A 112 -4.66 -18.20 4.39
CA ILE A 112 -3.36 -18.35 5.04
C ILE A 112 -3.07 -17.21 6.01
N ALA A 113 -3.36 -15.97 5.60
CA ALA A 113 -2.94 -14.80 6.36
C ALA A 113 -4.08 -14.12 7.11
N THR A 114 -5.36 -14.46 6.85
CA THR A 114 -6.53 -13.72 7.37
C THR A 114 -6.50 -12.20 7.10
N LEU A 115 -5.64 -11.75 6.18
CA LEU A 115 -5.47 -10.34 5.81
C LEU A 115 -6.53 -9.97 4.76
N ASN A 116 -7.69 -9.55 5.25
CA ASN A 116 -8.83 -9.17 4.43
C ASN A 116 -8.71 -7.72 3.94
N VAL A 117 -8.65 -7.53 2.61
CA VAL A 117 -8.58 -6.21 1.97
C VAL A 117 -9.73 -5.29 2.40
N LYS A 118 -10.94 -5.81 2.60
CA LYS A 118 -12.09 -5.00 3.02
C LYS A 118 -11.91 -4.46 4.44
N GLU A 119 -11.42 -5.29 5.36
CA GLU A 119 -11.13 -4.88 6.74
C GLU A 119 -10.04 -3.81 6.76
N ILE A 120 -8.97 -4.00 6.00
CA ILE A 120 -7.85 -3.05 5.94
C ILE A 120 -8.30 -1.72 5.32
N LYS A 121 -9.14 -1.75 4.29
CA LYS A 121 -9.75 -0.55 3.73
C LYS A 121 -10.61 0.19 4.76
N SER A 122 -11.44 -0.52 5.53
CA SER A 122 -12.24 0.09 6.61
C SER A 122 -11.35 0.78 7.65
N LYS A 123 -10.28 0.11 8.09
CA LYS A 123 -9.31 0.69 9.03
C LYS A 123 -8.57 1.90 8.45
N LEU A 124 -8.30 1.88 7.15
CA LEU A 124 -7.70 3.04 6.47
C LEU A 124 -8.69 4.20 6.34
N GLU A 125 -9.98 3.95 6.13
CA GLU A 125 -11.03 4.99 6.11
C GLU A 125 -11.20 5.64 7.50
N GLU A 126 -10.99 4.91 8.59
CA GLU A 126 -10.97 5.49 9.94
C GLU A 126 -9.75 6.41 10.17
N LEU A 127 -8.58 6.01 9.66
CA LEU A 127 -7.35 6.81 9.75
C LEU A 127 -7.31 7.99 8.78
N TRP A 128 -8.06 7.86 7.68
CA TRP A 128 -8.14 8.83 6.61
C TRP A 128 -9.55 8.83 6.00
N PRO A 129 -10.50 9.52 6.65
CA PRO A 129 -11.83 9.70 6.09
C PRO A 129 -11.72 10.53 4.81
N ARG A 130 -12.36 10.05 3.75
CA ARG A 130 -12.44 10.73 2.45
C ARG A 130 -13.24 12.02 2.52
#